data_AF-A0A067FVM5-F1
#
_entry.id   AF-A0A067FVM5-F1
#
_cell.length_a   1.000
_cell.length_b   1.000
_cell.length_c   1.000
_cell.angle_alpha   90.00
_cell.angle_beta   90.00
_cell.angle_gamma   90.00
#
_symmetry.space_group_name_H-M   'P 1'
#
loop_
_entity.id
_entity.type
_entity.pdbx_description
1 polymer ?
#
loop_
_entity_poly.entity_id
_entity_poly.type
_entity_poly.pdbx_seq_one_letter_code
_entity_poly.pdbx_strand_id
1 'polypeptide(L)'
;MQVKTKIYEDLDSGKPSLRLLYVTPELTATPGFMSKLKKIHSRGLLNLVAIDEAHCISSWGHDFRPSYRKLSSLRNYLPDVPILALTATAAPKVQKDVMESLCLQNPLVLKSSFNRPNLFYEVRYKDLLDDAYADLCSVLKANGDTCAIVYCLERTTCDELSAYLSAGGISCAAYHAGLNDKARSSVLDDWISSRKQVVVATVAFGMGIDRKDVRLVCHFNIPKSMEAFYQESGRAGRDQLPSKSLLYYGMDDRRRMEFILSKNQSKNSQSFSTRERSSKKSISDFSQMVDYCEGSGCRRKKILESFGEQIPVSLCKNSCDACKHPNLLAKYLGELTSAVLQKNHFSQIFISSQDMTDGGQYSEFWNRDDEASGSEEDISDCDGNINLVIISRC
;
A
#
# COMPACT_ATOMS: atom_id res chain seq x y z
N MET A 1 -13.96 -18.22 18.89
CA MET A 1 -13.58 -18.66 20.25
C MET A 1 -12.95 -20.05 20.32
N GLN A 2 -13.60 -21.12 19.85
CA GLN A 2 -13.11 -22.50 20.06
C GLN A 2 -11.70 -22.80 19.51
N VAL A 3 -11.30 -22.22 18.37
CA VAL A 3 -9.97 -22.46 17.77
C VAL A 3 -8.84 -21.85 18.60
N LYS A 4 -9.01 -20.60 19.06
CA LYS A 4 -8.01 -19.89 19.87
C LYS A 4 -7.74 -20.64 21.18
N THR A 5 -8.79 -21.11 21.84
CA THR A 5 -8.67 -21.91 23.08
C THR A 5 -7.90 -23.20 22.81
N LYS A 6 -8.24 -23.94 21.76
CA LYS A 6 -7.52 -25.17 21.36
C LYS A 6 -6.03 -24.93 21.07
N ILE A 7 -5.68 -23.81 20.43
CA ILE A 7 -4.27 -23.45 20.22
C ILE A 7 -3.57 -23.24 21.56
N TYR A 8 -4.19 -22.49 22.47
CA TYR A 8 -3.57 -22.24 23.78
C TYR A 8 -3.43 -23.51 24.61
N GLU A 9 -4.39 -24.42 24.56
CA GLU A 9 -4.31 -25.74 25.18
C GLU A 9 -3.17 -26.58 24.56
N ASP A 10 -3.04 -26.61 23.24
CA ASP A 10 -1.96 -27.33 22.54
C ASP A 10 -0.58 -26.76 22.91
N LEU A 11 -0.42 -25.44 22.97
CA LEU A 11 0.82 -24.78 23.40
C LEU A 11 1.16 -25.09 24.87
N ASP A 12 0.15 -25.20 25.74
CA ASP A 12 0.34 -25.51 27.16
C ASP A 12 0.60 -27.00 27.42
N SER A 13 0.17 -27.89 26.52
CA SER A 13 0.20 -29.36 26.65
C SER A 13 1.58 -29.98 26.93
N GLY A 14 2.67 -29.27 26.65
CA GLY A 14 4.04 -29.79 26.76
C GLY A 14 4.57 -30.46 25.50
N LYS A 15 3.68 -30.94 24.63
CA LYS A 15 4.01 -31.55 23.33
C LYS A 15 3.07 -31.00 22.25
N PRO A 16 3.15 -29.69 21.95
CA PRO A 16 2.32 -29.08 20.91
C PRO A 16 2.44 -29.84 19.59
N SER A 17 1.29 -30.14 19.01
CA SER A 17 1.18 -30.77 17.70
C SER A 17 1.33 -29.74 16.56
N LEU A 18 1.12 -28.47 16.88
CA LEU A 18 1.27 -27.35 15.95
C LEU A 18 2.73 -27.17 15.50
N ARG A 19 2.92 -27.11 14.18
CA ARG A 19 4.23 -26.93 13.55
C ARG A 19 4.50 -25.49 13.12
N LEU A 20 3.44 -24.74 12.80
CA LEU A 20 3.52 -23.36 12.34
C LEU A 20 2.34 -22.56 12.90
N LEU A 21 2.64 -21.39 13.46
CA LEU A 21 1.69 -20.53 14.14
C LEU A 21 1.82 -19.09 13.64
N TYR A 22 0.78 -18.58 12.98
CA TYR A 22 0.71 -17.17 12.62
C TYR A 22 0.11 -16.36 13.76
N VAL A 23 0.78 -15.26 14.10
CA VAL A 23 0.35 -14.30 15.11
C VAL A 23 0.60 -12.88 14.65
N THR A 24 -0.21 -11.95 15.13
CA THR A 24 0.01 -10.52 14.89
C THR A 24 1.09 -9.98 15.84
N PRO A 25 1.79 -8.89 15.47
CA PRO A 25 2.77 -8.25 16.36
C PRO A 25 2.12 -7.74 17.65
N GLU A 26 0.85 -7.33 17.61
CA GLU A 26 0.10 -6.88 18.80
C GLU A 26 -0.07 -8.02 19.81
N LEU A 27 -0.49 -9.21 19.36
CA LEU A 27 -0.60 -10.38 20.23
C LEU A 27 0.77 -10.77 20.80
N THR A 28 1.79 -10.76 19.95
CA THR A 28 3.17 -11.16 20.32
C THR A 28 3.73 -10.27 21.42
N ALA A 29 3.39 -8.99 21.41
CA ALA A 29 3.80 -8.02 22.41
C ALA A 29 3.04 -8.14 23.75
N THR A 30 2.03 -9.00 23.86
CA THR A 30 1.30 -9.20 25.11
C THR A 30 2.10 -10.05 26.11
N PRO A 31 2.11 -9.71 27.41
CA PRO A 31 2.80 -10.52 28.43
C PRO A 31 2.32 -11.97 28.50
N GLY A 32 1.01 -12.19 28.34
CA GLY A 32 0.40 -13.52 28.39
C GLY A 32 0.89 -14.43 27.27
N PHE A 33 0.92 -13.94 26.03
CA PHE A 33 1.41 -14.73 24.90
C PHE A 33 2.94 -14.93 24.97
N MET A 34 3.69 -13.91 25.38
CA MET A 34 5.14 -14.02 25.58
C MET A 34 5.50 -15.07 26.64
N SER A 35 4.72 -15.19 27.72
CA SER A 35 4.90 -16.24 28.72
C SER A 35 4.77 -17.65 28.13
N LYS A 36 3.82 -17.86 27.21
CA LYS A 36 3.67 -19.12 26.48
C LYS A 36 4.87 -19.39 25.57
N LEU A 37 5.32 -18.40 24.80
CA LEU A 37 6.52 -18.54 23.97
C LEU A 37 7.75 -18.94 24.78
N LYS A 38 7.96 -18.31 25.95
CA LYS A 38 9.06 -18.66 26.86
C LYS A 38 8.97 -20.11 27.35
N LYS A 39 7.78 -20.62 27.66
CA LYS A 39 7.58 -22.03 28.07
C LYS A 39 7.88 -23.01 26.95
N ILE A 40 7.56 -22.66 25.70
CA ILE A 40 7.86 -23.51 24.53
C ILE A 40 9.38 -23.49 24.25
N HIS A 41 9.97 -22.30 24.34
CA HIS A 41 11.40 -22.09 24.20
C HIS A 41 12.22 -22.84 25.26
N SER A 42 11.84 -22.78 26.54
CA SER A 42 12.54 -23.50 27.61
C SER A 42 12.48 -25.02 27.48
N ARG A 43 11.54 -25.53 26.68
CA ARG A 43 11.41 -26.96 26.33
C ARG A 43 12.18 -27.33 25.06
N GLY A 44 12.84 -26.39 24.39
CA GLY A 44 13.56 -26.61 23.14
C GLY A 44 12.66 -26.83 21.92
N LEU A 45 11.39 -26.42 21.99
CA LEU A 45 10.38 -26.70 20.95
C LEU A 45 10.16 -25.52 19.99
N LEU A 46 10.76 -24.36 20.26
CA LEU A 46 10.66 -23.18 19.39
C LEU A 46 11.90 -23.09 18.51
N ASN A 47 11.79 -23.53 17.26
CA ASN A 47 12.95 -23.63 16.35
C ASN A 47 13.25 -22.36 15.55
N LEU A 48 12.25 -21.50 15.31
CA LEU A 48 12.39 -20.33 14.43
C LEU A 48 11.31 -19.31 14.75
N VAL A 49 11.67 -18.03 14.69
CA VAL A 49 10.71 -16.93 14.60
C VAL A 49 10.86 -16.26 13.24
N ALA A 50 9.80 -16.30 12.43
CA ALA A 50 9.75 -15.60 11.15
C ALA A 50 8.91 -14.32 11.29
N ILE A 51 9.48 -13.19 10.89
CA ILE A 51 8.84 -11.87 10.87
C ILE A 51 8.61 -11.49 9.42
N ASP A 52 7.35 -11.58 9.00
CA ASP A 52 6.91 -11.15 7.68
C ASP A 52 6.64 -9.64 7.65
N GLU A 53 6.80 -9.02 6.48
CA GLU A 53 6.76 -7.57 6.28
C GLU A 53 7.64 -6.79 7.26
N ALA A 54 8.88 -7.26 7.46
CA ALA A 54 9.81 -6.71 8.43
C ALA A 54 10.10 -5.21 8.26
N HIS A 55 9.88 -4.65 7.06
CA HIS A 55 10.02 -3.21 6.81
C HIS A 55 9.11 -2.35 7.70
N CYS A 56 7.98 -2.89 8.21
CA CYS A 56 7.06 -2.23 9.14
C CYS A 56 7.70 -1.82 10.47
N ILE A 57 8.85 -2.40 10.84
CA ILE A 57 9.62 -2.04 12.05
C ILE A 57 10.25 -0.65 11.92
N SER A 58 10.64 -0.29 10.71
CA SER A 58 11.41 0.93 10.46
C SER A 58 10.50 2.12 10.26
N SER A 59 10.78 3.22 10.96
CA SER A 59 10.12 4.51 10.68
C SER A 59 10.56 5.13 9.36
N TRP A 60 11.61 4.57 8.74
CA TRP A 60 12.02 4.86 7.36
C TRP A 60 11.27 4.01 6.33
N GLY A 61 10.45 3.04 6.75
CA GLY A 61 9.54 2.30 5.88
C GLY A 61 8.33 3.15 5.46
N HIS A 62 7.59 2.71 4.44
CA HIS A 62 6.36 3.36 3.97
C HIS A 62 5.10 2.90 4.72
N ASP A 63 5.16 1.77 5.44
CA ASP A 63 4.09 1.24 6.30
C ASP A 63 4.57 0.99 7.73
N PHE A 64 5.18 2.00 8.37
CA PHE A 64 5.64 1.87 9.76
C PHE A 64 4.47 1.52 10.70
N ARG A 65 4.64 0.43 11.46
CA ARG A 65 3.67 -0.02 12.48
C ARG A 65 4.33 -0.04 13.86
N PRO A 66 3.87 0.79 14.81
CA PRO A 66 4.43 0.81 16.17
C PRO A 66 4.45 -0.56 16.87
N SER A 67 3.48 -1.43 16.59
CA SER A 67 3.43 -2.80 17.14
C SER A 67 4.62 -3.65 16.70
N TYR A 68 5.09 -3.52 15.46
CA TYR A 68 6.28 -4.20 14.96
C TYR A 68 7.55 -3.80 15.73
N ARG A 69 7.65 -2.54 16.17
CA ARG A 69 8.84 -2.08 16.93
C ARG A 69 8.94 -2.77 18.30
N LYS A 70 7.83 -3.25 18.87
CA LYS A 70 7.83 -4.03 20.12
C LYS A 70 8.46 -5.42 19.97
N LEU A 71 8.57 -5.93 18.74
CA LEU A 71 9.24 -7.20 18.43
C LEU A 71 10.74 -7.16 18.73
N SER A 72 11.34 -5.98 18.90
CA SER A 72 12.72 -5.82 19.38
C SER A 72 12.99 -6.55 20.71
N SER A 73 11.97 -6.68 21.56
CA SER A 73 12.07 -7.42 22.82
C SER A 73 12.21 -8.94 22.66
N LEU A 74 11.91 -9.51 21.48
CA LEU A 74 11.98 -10.95 21.25
C LEU A 74 13.37 -11.51 21.54
N ARG A 75 14.42 -10.80 21.13
CA ARG A 75 15.81 -11.25 21.36
C ARG A 75 16.16 -11.36 22.84
N ASN A 76 15.57 -10.52 23.69
CA ASN A 76 15.79 -10.57 25.14
C ASN A 76 15.13 -11.80 25.78
N TYR A 77 14.02 -12.27 25.20
CA TYR A 77 13.27 -13.40 25.73
C TYR A 77 13.63 -14.74 25.09
N LEU A 78 14.14 -14.72 23.86
CA LEU A 78 14.42 -15.88 23.01
C LEU A 78 15.84 -15.76 22.41
N PRO A 79 16.90 -15.73 23.24
CA PRO A 79 18.24 -15.32 22.81
C PRO A 79 18.86 -16.23 21.74
N ASP A 80 18.65 -17.54 21.86
CA ASP A 80 19.19 -18.61 21.03
C ASP A 80 18.27 -19.03 19.87
N VAL A 81 17.06 -18.49 19.79
CA VAL A 81 16.13 -18.79 18.69
C VAL A 81 16.52 -18.00 17.43
N PRO A 82 16.72 -18.64 16.27
CA PRO A 82 16.93 -17.96 15.00
C PRO A 82 15.75 -17.03 14.67
N ILE A 83 16.06 -15.84 14.14
CA ILE A 83 15.05 -14.89 13.63
C ILE A 83 15.26 -14.73 12.12
N LEU A 84 14.20 -15.00 11.36
CA LEU A 84 14.12 -14.76 9.93
C LEU A 84 13.28 -13.50 9.69
N ALA A 85 13.83 -12.49 9.02
CA ALA A 85 13.12 -11.28 8.64
C ALA A 85 12.88 -11.28 7.12
N LEU A 86 11.61 -11.19 6.70
CA LEU A 86 11.18 -11.25 5.30
C LEU A 86 10.56 -9.91 4.92
N THR A 87 10.91 -9.39 3.74
CA THR A 87 10.31 -8.16 3.20
C THR A 87 10.62 -8.02 1.71
N ALA A 88 9.66 -7.45 0.97
CA ALA A 88 9.83 -7.11 -0.44
C ALA A 88 10.40 -5.71 -0.66
N THR A 89 10.35 -4.82 0.33
CA THR A 89 10.66 -3.38 0.20
C THR A 89 11.56 -2.89 1.34
N ALA A 90 12.83 -3.25 1.30
CA ALA A 90 13.84 -2.76 2.23
C ALA A 90 14.98 -2.06 1.50
N ALA A 91 14.86 -0.74 1.35
CA ALA A 91 15.99 0.10 0.99
C ALA A 91 17.11 -0.02 2.05
N PRO A 92 18.38 0.27 1.74
CA PRO A 92 19.52 0.02 2.64
C PRO A 92 19.35 0.56 4.07
N LYS A 93 18.72 1.73 4.20
CA LYS A 93 18.43 2.35 5.50
C LYS A 93 17.39 1.58 6.31
N VAL A 94 16.32 1.12 5.65
CA VAL A 94 15.27 0.28 6.26
C VAL A 94 15.87 -1.06 6.68
N GLN A 95 16.69 -1.67 5.82
CA GLN A 95 17.36 -2.92 6.12
C GLN A 95 18.21 -2.79 7.40
N LYS A 96 19.02 -1.73 7.50
CA LYS A 96 19.84 -1.47 8.68
C LYS A 96 19.00 -1.31 9.96
N ASP A 97 17.94 -0.50 9.90
CA ASP A 97 17.04 -0.28 11.04
C ASP A 97 16.30 -1.56 11.48
N VAL A 98 15.91 -2.42 10.54
CA VAL A 98 15.33 -3.74 10.83
C VAL A 98 16.33 -4.64 11.56
N MET A 99 17.57 -4.74 11.05
CA MET A 99 18.62 -5.57 11.66
C MET A 99 18.97 -5.10 13.08
N GLU A 100 19.10 -3.79 13.27
CA GLU A 100 19.39 -3.18 14.58
C GLU A 100 18.22 -3.35 15.55
N SER A 101 16.99 -3.05 15.10
CA SER A 101 15.79 -3.13 15.94
C SER A 101 15.49 -4.57 16.39
N LEU A 102 15.73 -5.58 15.54
CA LEU A 102 15.55 -6.99 15.91
C LEU A 102 16.76 -7.60 16.63
N CYS A 103 17.82 -6.82 16.84
CA CYS A 103 19.08 -7.27 17.40
C CYS A 103 19.58 -8.56 16.72
N LEU A 104 19.59 -8.56 15.39
CA LEU A 104 20.05 -9.71 14.60
C LEU A 104 21.57 -9.88 14.77
N GLN A 105 22.00 -11.08 15.16
CA GLN A 105 23.40 -11.40 15.40
C GLN A 105 24.03 -11.91 14.11
N ASN A 106 24.93 -11.12 13.51
CA ASN A 106 25.63 -11.46 12.26
C ASN A 106 24.71 -12.10 11.18
N PRO A 107 23.63 -11.42 10.75
CA PRO A 107 22.62 -12.03 9.89
C PRO A 107 23.17 -12.32 8.49
N LEU A 108 22.79 -13.48 7.94
CA LEU A 108 22.89 -13.71 6.50
C LEU A 108 21.87 -12.83 5.77
N VAL A 109 22.34 -11.93 4.91
CA VAL A 109 21.49 -11.06 4.10
C VAL A 109 21.41 -11.61 2.68
N LEU A 110 20.21 -12.06 2.29
CA LEU A 110 19.91 -12.47 0.92
C LEU A 110 19.08 -11.37 0.24
N LYS A 111 19.64 -10.75 -0.80
CA LYS A 111 18.98 -9.67 -1.56
C LYS A 111 18.84 -10.07 -3.02
N SER A 112 17.62 -9.96 -3.53
CA SER A 112 17.34 -9.96 -4.98
C SER A 112 17.16 -8.52 -5.46
N SER A 113 17.39 -8.29 -6.76
CA SER A 113 17.09 -7.00 -7.37
C SER A 113 15.58 -6.74 -7.37
N PHE A 114 15.20 -5.47 -7.23
CA PHE A 114 13.81 -5.01 -7.42
C PHE A 114 13.38 -5.02 -8.91
N ASN A 115 14.28 -5.33 -9.84
CA ASN A 115 13.98 -5.28 -11.26
C ASN A 115 12.98 -6.37 -11.68
N ARG A 116 11.87 -5.93 -12.28
CA ARG A 116 10.89 -6.80 -12.95
C ARG A 116 10.98 -6.57 -14.45
N PRO A 117 11.76 -7.39 -15.19
CA PRO A 117 12.01 -7.14 -16.62
C PRO A 117 10.77 -7.37 -17.49
N ASN A 118 9.79 -8.14 -16.99
CA ASN A 118 8.56 -8.44 -17.70
C ASN A 118 7.50 -7.32 -17.64
N LEU A 119 7.71 -6.27 -16.83
CA LEU A 119 6.77 -5.17 -16.68
C LEU A 119 7.07 -4.01 -17.65
N PHE A 120 6.06 -3.52 -18.36
CA PHE A 120 6.15 -2.26 -19.08
C PHE A 120 5.57 -1.13 -18.22
N TYR A 121 6.36 -0.09 -17.93
CA TYR A 121 5.91 1.07 -17.14
C TYR A 121 5.49 2.24 -18.04
N GLU A 122 4.31 2.81 -17.79
CA GLU A 122 3.77 3.94 -18.54
C GLU A 122 3.08 4.96 -17.62
N VAL A 123 3.32 6.24 -17.86
CA VAL A 123 2.56 7.33 -17.24
C VAL A 123 1.73 8.03 -18.30
N ARG A 124 0.43 8.20 -18.04
CA ARG A 124 -0.51 9.00 -18.85
C ARG A 124 -0.97 10.21 -18.06
N TYR A 125 -1.17 11.32 -18.74
CA TYR A 125 -1.49 12.60 -18.13
C TYR A 125 -2.98 12.90 -18.30
N LYS A 126 -3.77 12.80 -17.22
CA LYS A 126 -5.22 13.05 -17.25
C LYS A 126 -5.56 14.44 -17.78
N ASP A 127 -4.76 15.45 -17.42
CA ASP A 127 -4.94 16.83 -17.87
C ASP A 127 -4.79 17.00 -19.39
N LEU A 128 -4.23 16.00 -20.10
CA LEU A 128 -4.05 16.01 -21.56
C LEU A 128 -5.00 15.03 -22.28
N LEU A 129 -5.89 14.37 -21.55
CA LEU A 129 -6.89 13.46 -22.10
C LEU A 129 -8.25 14.14 -22.13
N ASP A 130 -9.02 13.89 -23.19
CA ASP A 130 -10.41 14.35 -23.27
C ASP A 130 -11.27 13.65 -22.20
N ASP A 131 -11.10 12.33 -22.05
CA ASP A 131 -11.80 11.52 -21.05
C ASP A 131 -10.92 10.34 -20.57
N ALA A 132 -10.50 10.41 -19.31
CA ALA A 132 -9.69 9.36 -18.68
C ALA A 132 -10.46 8.05 -18.44
N TYR A 133 -11.79 8.09 -18.27
CA TYR A 133 -12.62 6.89 -18.12
C TYR A 133 -12.71 6.14 -19.45
N ALA A 134 -12.91 6.87 -20.55
CA ALA A 134 -12.93 6.31 -21.90
C ALA A 134 -11.57 5.72 -22.31
N ASP A 135 -10.47 6.41 -21.97
CA ASP A 135 -9.11 5.93 -22.23
C ASP A 135 -8.84 4.61 -21.47
N LEU A 136 -9.17 4.55 -20.18
CA LEU A 136 -9.00 3.30 -19.40
C LEU A 136 -9.86 2.16 -19.93
N CYS A 137 -11.13 2.43 -20.27
CA CYS A 137 -12.01 1.43 -20.88
C CYS A 137 -11.41 0.88 -22.18
N SER A 138 -10.84 1.75 -23.02
CA SER A 138 -10.18 1.38 -24.27
C SER A 138 -8.90 0.56 -24.02
N VAL A 139 -8.09 0.93 -23.03
CA VAL A 139 -6.89 0.17 -22.62
C VAL A 139 -7.26 -1.23 -22.15
N LEU A 140 -8.28 -1.35 -21.31
CA LEU A 140 -8.74 -2.64 -20.78
C LEU A 140 -9.28 -3.54 -21.90
N LYS A 141 -10.08 -3.00 -22.82
CA LYS A 141 -10.56 -3.74 -24.00
C LYS A 141 -9.43 -4.19 -24.91
N ALA A 142 -8.45 -3.32 -25.17
CA ALA A 142 -7.28 -3.66 -25.98
C ALA A 142 -6.40 -4.75 -25.34
N ASN A 143 -6.45 -4.88 -24.01
CA ASN A 143 -5.75 -5.93 -23.27
C ASN A 143 -6.47 -7.30 -23.33
N GLY A 144 -7.65 -7.35 -23.95
CA GLY A 144 -8.47 -8.55 -24.11
C GLY A 144 -9.03 -9.09 -22.79
N ASP A 145 -9.45 -10.35 -22.80
CA ASP A 145 -10.03 -11.06 -21.66
C ASP A 145 -8.98 -11.48 -20.64
N THR A 146 -8.27 -10.51 -20.07
CA THR A 146 -7.17 -10.75 -19.12
C THR A 146 -7.41 -10.04 -17.80
N CYS A 147 -6.77 -10.54 -16.75
CA CYS A 147 -7.00 -10.01 -15.42
C CYS A 147 -6.24 -8.72 -15.15
N ALA A 148 -6.95 -7.76 -14.56
CA ALA A 148 -6.42 -6.46 -14.22
C ALA A 148 -6.85 -6.00 -12.83
N ILE A 149 -6.03 -5.10 -12.26
CA ILE A 149 -6.33 -4.38 -11.03
C ILE A 149 -6.28 -2.89 -11.36
N VAL A 150 -7.29 -2.14 -10.96
CA VAL A 150 -7.35 -0.67 -11.09
C VAL A 150 -7.38 -0.09 -9.68
N TYR A 151 -6.31 0.59 -9.27
CA TYR A 151 -6.21 1.26 -7.99
C TYR A 151 -6.74 2.69 -8.06
N CYS A 152 -7.67 3.03 -7.17
CA CYS A 152 -8.23 4.36 -6.99
C CYS A 152 -7.95 4.88 -5.57
N LEU A 153 -7.91 6.19 -5.42
CA LEU A 153 -7.73 6.85 -4.12
C LEU A 153 -8.99 6.70 -3.24
N GLU A 154 -10.17 6.88 -3.82
CA GLU A 154 -11.43 6.99 -3.09
C GLU A 154 -12.39 5.85 -3.38
N ARG A 155 -13.28 5.58 -2.42
CA ARG A 155 -14.29 4.51 -2.53
C ARG A 155 -15.31 4.85 -3.60
N THR A 156 -15.79 6.10 -3.62
CA THR A 156 -16.72 6.63 -4.62
C THR A 156 -16.18 6.47 -6.03
N THR A 157 -14.91 6.80 -6.26
CA THR A 157 -14.26 6.59 -7.56
C THR A 157 -14.19 5.11 -7.95
N CYS A 158 -14.01 4.19 -6.99
CA CYS A 158 -14.06 2.77 -7.29
C CYS A 158 -15.44 2.34 -7.82
N ASP A 159 -16.50 2.81 -7.16
CA ASP A 159 -17.89 2.49 -7.53
C ASP A 159 -18.26 3.11 -8.89
N GLU A 160 -17.99 4.40 -9.08
CA GLU A 160 -18.25 5.13 -10.33
C GLU A 160 -17.50 4.51 -11.51
N LEU A 161 -16.21 4.25 -11.35
CA LEU A 161 -15.38 3.66 -12.40
C LEU A 161 -15.78 2.22 -12.69
N SER A 162 -16.11 1.42 -11.67
CA SER A 162 -16.63 0.06 -11.89
C SER A 162 -17.96 0.07 -12.62
N ALA A 163 -18.87 1.01 -12.32
CA ALA A 163 -20.14 1.15 -13.02
C ALA A 163 -19.91 1.54 -14.50
N TYR A 164 -19.05 2.53 -14.76
CA TYR A 164 -18.70 2.97 -16.11
C TYR A 164 -18.09 1.83 -16.94
N LEU A 165 -17.11 1.11 -16.40
CA LEU A 165 -16.45 0.01 -17.09
C LEU A 165 -17.42 -1.15 -17.36
N SER A 166 -18.32 -1.45 -16.41
CA SER A 166 -19.36 -2.47 -16.59
C SER A 166 -20.35 -2.09 -17.70
N ALA A 167 -20.79 -0.83 -17.74
CA ALA A 167 -21.63 -0.31 -18.83
C ALA A 167 -20.91 -0.36 -20.18
N GLY A 168 -19.58 -0.21 -20.18
CA GLY A 168 -18.71 -0.39 -21.34
C GLY A 168 -18.49 -1.85 -21.76
N GLY A 169 -19.08 -2.84 -21.07
CA GLY A 169 -18.98 -4.26 -21.37
C GLY A 169 -17.81 -5.00 -20.71
N ILE A 170 -17.09 -4.38 -19.78
CA ILE A 170 -15.97 -5.02 -19.07
C ILE A 170 -16.48 -5.73 -17.82
N SER A 171 -16.14 -7.01 -17.66
CA SER A 171 -16.48 -7.76 -16.45
C SER A 171 -15.65 -7.28 -15.26
N CYS A 172 -16.22 -6.39 -14.45
CA CYS A 172 -15.53 -5.82 -13.30
C CYS A 172 -16.37 -5.74 -12.01
N ALA A 173 -15.72 -5.43 -10.90
CA ALA A 173 -16.34 -5.17 -9.61
C ALA A 173 -15.49 -4.19 -8.77
N ALA A 174 -16.16 -3.37 -7.96
CA ALA A 174 -15.52 -2.49 -6.98
C ALA A 174 -15.08 -3.27 -5.73
N TYR A 175 -13.97 -2.86 -5.10
CA TYR A 175 -13.48 -3.41 -3.84
C TYR A 175 -12.91 -2.32 -2.92
N HIS A 176 -13.52 -2.11 -1.77
CA HIS A 176 -13.02 -1.19 -0.76
C HIS A 176 -13.54 -1.50 0.64
N ALA A 177 -12.95 -0.87 1.66
CA ALA A 177 -13.30 -1.07 3.07
C ALA A 177 -14.74 -0.61 3.44
N GLY A 178 -15.44 0.10 2.56
CA GLY A 178 -16.87 0.39 2.72
C GLY A 178 -17.80 -0.80 2.43
N LEU A 179 -17.32 -1.84 1.74
CA LEU A 179 -18.09 -3.06 1.52
C LEU A 179 -18.05 -3.93 2.78
N ASN A 180 -19.15 -4.63 3.06
CA ASN A 180 -19.19 -5.62 4.12
C ASN A 180 -18.30 -6.84 3.79
N ASP A 181 -17.95 -7.63 4.80
CA ASP A 181 -17.03 -8.77 4.66
C ASP A 181 -17.49 -9.79 3.62
N LYS A 182 -18.80 -10.09 3.60
CA LYS A 182 -19.38 -11.03 2.65
C LYS A 182 -19.22 -10.56 1.20
N ALA A 183 -19.46 -9.28 0.93
CA ALA A 183 -19.29 -8.67 -0.38
C ALA A 183 -17.81 -8.66 -0.80
N ARG A 184 -16.89 -8.30 0.11
CA ARG A 184 -15.45 -8.35 -0.15
C ARG A 184 -14.98 -9.76 -0.50
N SER A 185 -15.39 -10.76 0.27
CA SER A 185 -15.08 -12.17 -0.02
C SER A 185 -15.64 -12.60 -1.38
N SER A 186 -16.90 -12.28 -1.68
CA SER A 186 -17.51 -12.62 -2.97
C SER A 186 -16.74 -12.01 -4.15
N VAL A 187 -16.39 -10.72 -4.08
CA VAL A 187 -15.63 -10.04 -5.14
C VAL A 187 -14.25 -10.68 -5.32
N LEU A 188 -13.58 -11.00 -4.20
CA LEU A 188 -12.28 -11.66 -4.24
C LEU A 188 -12.38 -13.05 -4.89
N ASP A 189 -13.36 -13.86 -4.50
CA ASP A 189 -13.59 -15.20 -5.05
C ASP A 189 -13.94 -15.14 -6.54
N ASP A 190 -14.79 -14.20 -6.94
CA ASP A 190 -15.16 -13.98 -8.34
C ASP A 190 -13.97 -13.54 -9.18
N TRP A 191 -13.10 -12.70 -8.63
CA TRP A 191 -11.88 -12.29 -9.32
C TRP A 191 -10.84 -13.41 -9.36
N ILE A 192 -10.64 -14.20 -8.30
CA ILE A 192 -9.71 -15.33 -8.30
C ILE A 192 -10.16 -16.41 -9.30
N SER A 193 -11.45 -16.68 -9.37
CA SER A 193 -12.05 -17.66 -10.29
C SER A 193 -12.24 -17.15 -11.72
N SER A 194 -11.81 -15.92 -12.03
CA SER A 194 -11.96 -15.26 -13.34
C SER A 194 -13.40 -15.01 -13.79
N ARG A 195 -14.39 -15.08 -12.89
CA ARG A 195 -15.75 -14.58 -13.16
C ARG A 195 -15.76 -13.06 -13.35
N LYS A 196 -14.89 -12.36 -12.62
CA LYS A 196 -14.56 -10.95 -12.84
C LYS A 196 -13.14 -10.84 -13.36
N GLN A 197 -12.98 -10.13 -14.48
CA GLN A 197 -11.67 -9.89 -15.09
C GLN A 197 -10.93 -8.76 -14.38
N VAL A 198 -11.66 -7.69 -14.05
CA VAL A 198 -11.08 -6.47 -13.48
C VAL A 198 -11.63 -6.23 -12.09
N VAL A 199 -10.74 -5.87 -11.17
CA VAL A 199 -11.15 -5.35 -9.86
C VAL A 199 -10.74 -3.87 -9.76
N VAL A 200 -11.69 -3.02 -9.44
CA VAL A 200 -11.46 -1.58 -9.22
C VAL A 200 -11.45 -1.36 -7.71
N ALA A 201 -10.31 -0.96 -7.16
CA ALA A 201 -10.12 -1.04 -5.73
C ALA A 201 -9.34 0.12 -5.12
N THR A 202 -9.56 0.36 -3.84
CA THR A 202 -8.59 1.13 -3.04
C THR A 202 -7.44 0.23 -2.60
N VAL A 203 -6.44 0.80 -1.90
CA VAL A 203 -5.31 0.06 -1.30
C VAL A 203 -5.74 -1.06 -0.34
N ALA A 204 -7.03 -1.12 0.05
CA ALA A 204 -7.61 -2.24 0.78
C ALA A 204 -7.47 -3.59 0.02
N PHE A 205 -7.35 -3.56 -1.31
CA PHE A 205 -7.11 -4.74 -2.14
C PHE A 205 -5.59 -4.99 -2.27
N GLY A 206 -4.97 -5.45 -1.18
CA GLY A 206 -3.52 -5.63 -1.14
C GLY A 206 -3.00 -6.87 -0.39
N MET A 207 -3.56 -7.16 0.78
CA MET A 207 -3.10 -8.31 1.57
C MET A 207 -3.67 -9.63 1.02
N GLY A 208 -2.82 -10.65 0.88
CA GLY A 208 -3.24 -12.01 0.54
C GLY A 208 -3.59 -12.28 -0.93
N ILE A 209 -3.46 -11.29 -1.82
CA ILE A 209 -3.66 -11.49 -3.26
C ILE A 209 -2.42 -12.13 -3.88
N ASP A 210 -2.58 -13.37 -4.36
CA ASP A 210 -1.54 -14.11 -5.08
C ASP A 210 -2.07 -14.72 -6.39
N ARG A 211 -2.53 -13.85 -7.28
CA ARG A 211 -2.88 -14.24 -8.65
C ARG A 211 -1.69 -14.01 -9.57
N LYS A 212 -1.25 -15.06 -10.29
CA LYS A 212 0.01 -15.01 -11.06
C LYS A 212 -0.10 -14.30 -12.40
N ASP A 213 -1.28 -14.33 -12.99
CA ASP A 213 -1.59 -13.97 -14.37
C ASP A 213 -2.23 -12.57 -14.53
N VAL A 214 -1.96 -11.66 -13.60
CA VAL A 214 -2.40 -10.26 -13.73
C VAL A 214 -1.62 -9.57 -14.85
N ARG A 215 -2.30 -9.14 -15.90
CA ARG A 215 -1.69 -8.52 -17.11
C ARG A 215 -1.59 -7.02 -17.04
N LEU A 216 -2.48 -6.36 -16.30
CA LEU A 216 -2.46 -4.92 -16.14
C LEU A 216 -2.68 -4.56 -14.67
N VAL A 217 -1.78 -3.77 -14.11
CA VAL A 217 -2.06 -2.98 -12.92
C VAL A 217 -2.13 -1.51 -13.35
N CYS A 218 -3.24 -0.86 -13.04
CA CYS A 218 -3.50 0.52 -13.36
C CYS A 218 -3.66 1.33 -12.09
N HIS A 219 -2.97 2.44 -11.96
CA HIS A 219 -3.20 3.44 -10.93
C HIS A 219 -4.02 4.56 -11.54
N PHE A 220 -5.30 4.64 -11.20
CA PHE A 220 -6.17 5.72 -11.65
C PHE A 220 -5.91 7.02 -10.89
N ASN A 221 -5.24 6.99 -9.74
CA ASN A 221 -4.73 8.18 -9.05
C ASN A 221 -3.27 7.94 -8.64
N ILE A 222 -2.50 9.01 -8.47
CA ILE A 222 -1.10 8.92 -8.06
C ILE A 222 -0.96 8.24 -6.68
N PRO A 223 -0.07 7.24 -6.52
CA PRO A 223 0.22 6.63 -5.23
C PRO A 223 0.89 7.57 -4.24
N LYS A 224 0.76 7.27 -2.95
CA LYS A 224 1.34 8.08 -1.86
C LYS A 224 2.87 8.07 -1.80
N SER A 225 3.51 7.05 -2.37
CA SER A 225 4.97 6.90 -2.41
C SER A 225 5.42 5.94 -3.50
N MET A 226 6.72 5.96 -3.81
CA MET A 226 7.34 5.01 -4.75
C MET A 226 7.26 3.56 -4.27
N GLU A 227 7.35 3.32 -2.96
CA GLU A 227 7.21 1.98 -2.38
C GLU A 227 5.80 1.43 -2.52
N ALA A 228 4.78 2.26 -2.27
CA ALA A 228 3.38 1.89 -2.50
C ALA A 228 3.17 1.55 -3.98
N PHE A 229 3.64 2.43 -4.88
CA PHE A 229 3.57 2.19 -6.33
C PHE A 229 4.26 0.87 -6.72
N TYR A 230 5.46 0.59 -6.21
CA TYR A 230 6.21 -0.63 -6.52
C TYR A 230 5.49 -1.90 -6.01
N GLN A 231 4.99 -1.90 -4.77
CA GLN A 231 4.26 -3.04 -4.22
C GLN A 231 2.96 -3.32 -4.99
N GLU A 232 2.24 -2.27 -5.35
CA GLU A 232 0.97 -2.35 -6.06
C GLU A 232 1.17 -2.79 -7.52
N SER A 233 2.05 -2.11 -8.26
CA SER A 233 2.39 -2.45 -9.65
C SER A 233 3.04 -3.83 -9.77
N GLY A 234 3.83 -4.24 -8.77
CA GLY A 234 4.50 -5.53 -8.71
C GLY A 234 3.56 -6.75 -8.62
N ARG A 235 2.25 -6.52 -8.43
CA ARG A 235 1.20 -7.56 -8.53
C ARG A 235 1.01 -8.04 -9.96
N ALA A 236 1.37 -7.24 -10.96
CA ALA A 236 1.37 -7.65 -12.35
C ALA A 236 2.43 -8.74 -12.61
N GLY A 237 2.11 -9.70 -13.47
CA GLY A 237 3.09 -10.58 -14.11
C GLY A 237 3.92 -11.44 -13.18
N ARG A 238 3.35 -12.00 -12.10
CA ARG A 238 4.12 -12.88 -11.20
C ARG A 238 4.52 -14.20 -11.85
N ASP A 239 3.80 -14.60 -12.91
CA ASP A 239 4.18 -15.64 -13.88
C ASP A 239 5.38 -15.27 -14.78
N GLN A 240 5.96 -14.08 -14.61
CA GLN A 240 7.06 -13.53 -15.41
C GLN A 240 6.72 -13.27 -16.88
N LEU A 241 5.44 -13.33 -17.26
CA LEU A 241 5.00 -13.00 -18.62
C LEU A 241 4.85 -11.49 -18.81
N PRO A 242 4.91 -10.98 -20.06
CA PRO A 242 4.73 -9.56 -20.36
C PRO A 242 3.46 -9.02 -19.72
N SER A 243 3.61 -7.97 -18.91
CA SER A 243 2.51 -7.31 -18.22
C SER A 243 2.77 -5.80 -18.16
N LYS A 244 1.74 -5.01 -17.90
CA LYS A 244 1.80 -3.54 -17.93
C LYS A 244 1.48 -2.93 -16.58
N SER A 245 2.23 -1.91 -16.21
CA SER A 245 1.95 -0.99 -15.12
C SER A 245 1.64 0.37 -15.72
N LEU A 246 0.38 0.79 -15.65
CA LEU A 246 -0.10 2.07 -16.15
C LEU A 246 -0.43 3.00 -14.98
N LEU A 247 0.06 4.24 -15.01
CA LEU A 247 -0.29 5.25 -14.02
C LEU A 247 -0.93 6.45 -14.71
N TYR A 248 -2.14 6.82 -14.28
CA TYR A 248 -2.75 8.08 -14.62
C TYR A 248 -2.33 9.15 -13.61
N TYR A 249 -1.76 10.23 -14.13
CA TYR A 249 -1.30 11.37 -13.38
C TYR A 249 -2.13 12.59 -13.72
N GLY A 250 -2.68 13.27 -12.71
CA GLY A 250 -3.40 14.52 -12.88
C GLY A 250 -3.07 15.51 -11.78
N MET A 251 -3.11 16.80 -12.09
CA MET A 251 -2.81 17.87 -11.12
C MET A 251 -3.77 17.88 -9.94
N ASP A 252 -5.05 17.61 -10.18
CA ASP A 252 -6.05 17.59 -9.11
C ASP A 252 -5.84 16.40 -8.16
N ASP A 253 -5.44 15.24 -8.70
CA ASP A 253 -5.07 14.07 -7.89
C ASP A 253 -3.83 14.37 -7.03
N ARG A 254 -2.83 15.05 -7.61
CA ARG A 254 -1.64 15.49 -6.87
C ARG A 254 -2.03 16.40 -5.70
N ARG A 255 -2.78 17.47 -5.95
CA ARG A 255 -3.21 18.42 -4.90
C ARG A 255 -4.03 17.73 -3.82
N ARG A 256 -4.91 16.80 -4.21
CA ARG A 256 -5.73 16.04 -3.26
C ARG A 256 -4.85 15.16 -2.36
N MET A 257 -3.85 14.47 -2.91
CA MET A 257 -2.92 13.67 -2.12
C MET A 257 -2.06 14.56 -1.20
N GLU A 258 -1.54 15.69 -1.69
CA GLU A 258 -0.80 16.66 -0.87
C GLU A 258 -1.63 17.15 0.32
N PHE A 259 -2.92 17.42 0.10
CA PHE A 259 -3.86 17.81 1.15
C PHE A 259 -4.12 16.69 2.18
N ILE A 260 -4.25 15.45 1.73
CA ILE A 260 -4.40 14.28 2.63
C ILE A 260 -3.15 14.13 3.51
N LEU A 261 -1.96 14.23 2.91
CA LEU A 261 -0.69 14.12 3.60
C LEU A 261 -0.42 15.29 4.57
N SER A 262 -0.91 16.49 4.26
CA SER A 262 -0.80 17.66 5.14
C SER A 262 -1.79 17.62 6.30
N LYS A 263 -3.04 17.19 6.10
CA LYS A 263 -4.02 17.02 7.20
C LYS A 263 -3.61 15.99 8.25
N ASN A 264 -2.88 14.96 7.85
CA ASN A 264 -2.32 13.99 8.79
C ASN A 264 -1.28 14.62 9.75
N GLN A 265 -0.78 15.83 9.46
CA GLN A 265 0.06 16.62 10.38
C GLN A 265 -0.75 17.35 11.45
N SER A 266 -1.93 17.88 11.11
CA SER A 266 -2.66 18.82 11.98
C SER A 266 -3.59 18.16 13.01
N LYS A 267 -4.06 16.93 12.78
CA LYS A 267 -4.97 16.22 13.71
C LYS A 267 -4.28 15.54 14.91
N ASN A 268 -2.95 15.56 15.01
CA ASN A 268 -2.20 14.69 15.94
C ASN A 268 -1.28 15.45 16.93
N SER A 269 -1.85 16.40 17.68
CA SER A 269 -1.13 17.26 18.65
C SER A 269 -0.68 16.59 19.96
N GLN A 270 -0.67 15.26 20.07
CA GLN A 270 -0.27 14.53 21.29
C GLN A 270 0.80 13.46 21.00
N SER A 271 2.02 13.89 20.62
CA SER A 271 3.34 13.30 20.99
C SER A 271 4.43 13.84 20.04
N PHE A 272 5.32 14.70 20.53
CA PHE A 272 6.08 15.66 19.70
C PHE A 272 7.25 15.12 18.85
N SER A 273 8.01 14.09 19.24
CA SER A 273 9.33 13.85 18.61
C SER A 273 9.40 12.80 17.50
N THR A 274 8.62 11.72 17.58
CA THR A 274 8.68 10.61 16.61
C THR A 274 7.74 10.80 15.42
N ARG A 275 6.61 11.49 15.63
CA ARG A 275 5.55 11.66 14.63
C ARG A 275 5.85 12.78 13.62
N GLU A 276 6.55 13.83 14.02
CA GLU A 276 6.95 14.92 13.12
C GLU A 276 7.89 14.42 12.00
N ARG A 277 8.76 13.45 12.33
CA ARG A 277 9.68 12.82 11.38
C ARG A 277 8.95 11.96 10.34
N SER A 278 7.89 11.26 10.74
CA SER A 278 7.06 10.43 9.84
C SER A 278 6.23 11.25 8.85
N SER A 279 5.71 12.41 9.27
CA SER A 279 4.94 13.28 8.36
C SER A 279 5.80 14.02 7.35
N LYS A 280 6.98 14.55 7.77
CA LYS A 280 7.97 15.13 6.86
C LYS A 280 8.47 14.10 5.84
N LYS A 281 8.66 12.85 6.28
CA LYS A 281 8.99 11.74 5.39
C LYS A 281 7.88 11.48 4.36
N SER A 282 6.62 11.41 4.79
CA SER A 282 5.51 11.12 3.88
C SER A 282 5.39 12.14 2.73
N ILE A 283 5.65 13.43 3.01
CA ILE A 283 5.71 14.46 1.95
C ILE A 283 6.92 14.24 1.02
N SER A 284 8.09 13.97 1.58
CA SER A 284 9.29 13.69 0.78
C SER A 284 9.10 12.47 -0.12
N ASP A 285 8.50 11.40 0.39
CA ASP A 285 8.24 10.17 -0.34
C ASP A 285 7.23 10.43 -1.48
N PHE A 286 6.21 11.26 -1.22
CA PHE A 286 5.27 11.68 -2.25
C PHE A 286 5.92 12.58 -3.31
N SER A 287 6.81 13.49 -2.92
CA SER A 287 7.58 14.32 -3.86
C SER A 287 8.37 13.45 -4.84
N GLN A 288 8.98 12.35 -4.39
CA GLN A 288 9.67 11.42 -5.29
C GLN A 288 8.70 10.76 -6.30
N MET A 289 7.46 10.49 -5.88
CA MET A 289 6.43 9.95 -6.78
C MET A 289 5.98 11.00 -7.81
N VAL A 290 5.89 12.27 -7.42
CA VAL A 290 5.66 13.38 -8.34
C VAL A 290 6.81 13.52 -9.35
N ASP A 291 8.06 13.49 -8.89
CA ASP A 291 9.26 13.55 -9.74
C ASP A 291 9.34 12.34 -10.71
N TYR A 292 8.81 11.19 -10.30
CA TYR A 292 8.66 10.04 -11.17
C TYR A 292 7.72 10.34 -12.33
N CYS A 293 6.57 10.98 -12.08
CA CYS A 293 5.57 11.33 -13.08
C CYS A 293 6.01 12.49 -13.98
N GLU A 294 6.53 13.57 -13.39
CA GLU A 294 6.85 14.84 -14.06
C GLU A 294 8.26 14.88 -14.66
N GLY A 295 9.18 14.05 -14.16
CA GLY A 295 10.53 14.05 -14.68
C GLY A 295 10.67 13.27 -15.98
N SER A 296 11.48 13.80 -16.89
CA SER A 296 11.99 13.03 -18.03
C SER A 296 12.94 11.92 -17.57
N GLY A 297 13.10 10.86 -18.37
CA GLY A 297 14.03 9.77 -18.10
C GLY A 297 13.38 8.42 -17.76
N CYS A 298 14.21 7.38 -17.78
CA CYS A 298 13.79 5.98 -17.66
C CYS A 298 13.02 5.69 -16.35
N ARG A 299 11.75 5.28 -16.48
CA ARG A 299 10.89 4.95 -15.33
C ARG A 299 11.49 3.86 -14.44
N ARG A 300 12.00 2.79 -15.06
CA ARG A 300 12.61 1.66 -14.33
C ARG A 300 13.86 2.07 -13.57
N LYS A 301 14.68 2.94 -14.14
CA LYS A 301 15.84 3.48 -13.44
C LYS A 301 15.43 4.24 -12.19
N LYS A 302 14.43 5.14 -12.30
CA LYS A 302 13.90 5.88 -11.14
C LYS A 302 13.36 4.97 -10.03
N ILE A 303 12.63 3.92 -10.38
CA ILE A 303 12.13 2.91 -9.41
C ILE A 303 13.30 2.23 -8.71
N LEU A 304 14.31 1.76 -9.45
CA LEU A 304 15.43 1.03 -8.85
C LEU A 304 16.32 1.94 -7.99
N GLU A 305 16.53 3.17 -8.41
CA GLU A 305 17.28 4.18 -7.65
C GLU A 305 16.59 4.56 -6.33
N SER A 306 15.26 4.59 -6.27
CA SER A 306 14.53 4.86 -5.01
C SER A 306 14.77 3.77 -3.97
N PHE A 307 15.04 2.54 -4.39
CA PHE A 307 15.42 1.43 -3.51
C PHE A 307 16.94 1.28 -3.30
N GLY A 308 17.73 2.24 -3.78
CA GLY A 308 19.18 2.26 -3.63
C GLY A 308 19.93 1.34 -4.59
N GLU A 309 19.33 0.92 -5.71
CA GLU A 309 20.02 0.21 -6.78
C GLU A 309 20.52 1.18 -7.85
N GLN A 310 21.84 1.23 -8.04
CA GLN A 310 22.47 2.04 -9.08
C GLN A 310 22.62 1.20 -10.35
N ILE A 311 21.87 1.57 -11.39
CA ILE A 311 21.79 0.79 -12.63
C ILE A 311 21.87 1.67 -13.89
N PRO A 312 22.46 1.16 -14.99
CA PRO A 312 22.49 1.87 -16.26
C PRO A 312 21.11 1.88 -16.94
N VAL A 313 20.82 2.91 -17.71
CA VAL A 313 19.56 3.05 -18.47
C VAL A 313 19.36 1.89 -19.46
N SER A 314 20.44 1.30 -19.97
CA SER A 314 20.42 0.16 -20.89
C SER A 314 19.72 -1.08 -20.33
N LEU A 315 19.63 -1.23 -19.00
CA LEU A 315 18.89 -2.33 -18.37
C LEU A 315 17.40 -2.32 -18.77
N CYS A 316 16.85 -1.14 -19.09
CA CYS A 316 15.43 -0.99 -19.40
C CYS A 316 15.01 -1.67 -20.71
N LYS A 317 15.88 -1.74 -21.72
CA LYS A 317 15.55 -2.37 -23.02
C LYS A 317 14.19 -1.90 -23.59
N ASN A 318 13.91 -0.60 -23.54
CA ASN A 318 12.66 0.02 -24.02
C ASN A 318 11.36 -0.49 -23.36
N SER A 319 11.44 -1.05 -22.15
CA SER A 319 10.26 -1.50 -21.39
C SER A 319 9.67 -0.41 -20.48
N CYS A 320 9.75 0.85 -20.91
CA CYS A 320 8.94 1.95 -20.36
C CYS A 320 8.68 3.01 -21.43
N ASP A 321 7.63 3.80 -21.24
CA ASP A 321 7.23 4.93 -22.08
C ASP A 321 8.39 5.89 -22.40
N ALA A 322 9.14 6.31 -21.38
CA ALA A 322 10.22 7.29 -21.52
C ALA A 322 11.39 6.79 -22.37
N CYS A 323 11.70 5.49 -22.33
CA CYS A 323 12.74 4.90 -23.18
C CYS A 323 12.21 4.59 -24.58
N LYS A 324 10.95 4.17 -24.71
CA LYS A 324 10.35 3.76 -25.98
C LYS A 324 9.96 4.96 -26.85
N HIS A 325 9.48 6.05 -26.24
CA HIS A 325 8.95 7.24 -26.92
C HIS A 325 9.40 8.56 -26.24
N PRO A 326 10.72 8.85 -26.19
CA PRO A 326 11.25 10.01 -25.45
C PRO A 326 10.72 11.36 -25.96
N ASN A 327 10.58 11.53 -27.28
CA ASN A 327 10.10 12.78 -27.89
C ASN A 327 8.62 13.05 -27.56
N LEU A 328 7.80 12.00 -27.55
CA LEU A 328 6.39 12.11 -27.21
C LEU A 328 6.23 12.49 -25.73
N LEU A 329 7.02 11.86 -24.85
CA LEU A 329 7.04 12.24 -23.43
C LEU A 329 7.47 13.71 -23.24
N ALA A 330 8.52 14.15 -23.93
CA ALA A 330 8.97 15.55 -23.85
C ALA A 330 7.87 16.53 -24.27
N LYS A 331 7.11 16.19 -25.32
CA LYS A 331 5.93 16.96 -25.75
C LYS A 331 4.87 17.03 -24.65
N TYR A 332 4.47 15.89 -24.08
CA TYR A 332 3.46 15.85 -23.01
C TYR A 332 3.90 16.62 -21.75
N LEU A 333 5.16 16.52 -21.35
CA LEU A 333 5.68 17.29 -20.21
C LEU A 333 5.68 18.81 -20.48
N GLY A 334 5.97 19.22 -21.73
CA GLY A 334 5.86 20.60 -22.16
C GLY A 334 4.42 21.11 -22.07
N GLU A 335 3.46 20.37 -22.63
CA GLU A 335 2.04 20.69 -22.60
C GLU A 335 1.48 20.74 -21.17
N LEU A 336 1.85 19.79 -20.32
CA LEU A 336 1.47 19.77 -18.91
C LEU A 336 1.95 21.03 -18.17
N THR A 337 3.21 21.42 -18.40
CA THR A 337 3.78 22.64 -17.79
C THR A 337 3.02 23.88 -18.26
N SER A 338 2.71 23.99 -19.54
CA SER A 338 1.92 25.10 -20.10
C SER A 338 0.49 25.14 -19.54
N ALA A 339 -0.18 23.99 -19.42
CA ALA A 339 -1.53 23.89 -18.85
C ALA A 339 -1.57 24.33 -17.38
N VAL A 340 -0.55 23.99 -16.60
CA VAL A 340 -0.41 24.44 -15.20
C VAL A 340 -0.26 25.96 -15.12
N LEU A 341 0.60 26.56 -15.96
CA LEU A 341 0.80 28.01 -16.00
C LEU A 341 -0.49 28.75 -16.37
N GLN A 342 -1.26 28.25 -17.34
CA GLN A 342 -2.54 28.84 -17.73
C GLN A 342 -3.57 28.75 -16.59
N LYS A 343 -3.76 27.57 -15.96
CA LYS A 343 -4.69 27.41 -14.83
C LYS A 343 -4.33 28.34 -13.66
N ASN A 344 -3.05 28.53 -13.36
CA ASN A 344 -2.59 29.43 -12.30
C ASN A 344 -2.84 30.92 -12.67
N HIS A 345 -2.65 31.31 -13.92
CA HIS A 345 -2.92 32.67 -14.40
C HIS A 345 -4.41 33.01 -14.33
N PHE A 346 -5.29 32.10 -14.75
CA PHE A 346 -6.75 32.29 -14.59
C PHE A 346 -7.17 32.34 -13.11
N SER A 347 -6.58 31.50 -12.26
CA SER A 347 -6.86 31.53 -10.82
C SER A 347 -6.43 32.85 -10.15
N GLN A 348 -5.33 33.47 -10.59
CA GLN A 348 -4.88 34.78 -10.12
C GLN A 348 -5.76 35.94 -10.62
N ILE A 349 -6.26 35.89 -11.86
CA ILE A 349 -7.19 36.90 -12.39
C ILE A 349 -8.54 36.86 -11.67
N PHE A 350 -9.04 35.68 -11.32
CA PHE A 350 -10.29 35.55 -10.56
C PHE A 350 -10.17 36.07 -9.12
N ILE A 351 -9.00 35.94 -8.49
CA ILE A 351 -8.74 36.50 -7.15
C ILE A 351 -8.63 38.04 -7.19
N SER A 352 -8.20 38.63 -8.31
CA SER A 352 -8.14 40.10 -8.44
C SER A 352 -9.47 40.76 -8.83
N SER A 353 -10.57 40.00 -8.99
CA SER A 353 -11.83 40.48 -9.57
C SER A 353 -13.05 40.36 -8.66
N GLN A 354 -12.88 40.08 -7.36
CA GLN A 354 -13.99 40.08 -6.39
C GLN A 354 -13.72 41.07 -5.26
N ASP A 355 -14.20 42.30 -5.46
CA ASP A 355 -14.51 43.22 -4.38
C ASP A 355 -15.85 42.81 -3.71
N MET A 356 -15.80 42.78 -2.38
CA MET A 356 -16.87 42.89 -1.38
C MET A 356 -18.31 43.07 -1.91
N THR A 357 -19.20 42.08 -1.68
CA THR A 357 -20.57 42.27 -1.14
C THR A 357 -21.31 40.94 -0.93
N ASP A 358 -21.73 40.75 0.33
CA ASP A 358 -22.91 40.07 0.90
C ASP A 358 -23.42 38.66 0.47
N GLY A 359 -23.59 37.81 1.50
CA GLY A 359 -24.83 37.08 1.81
C GLY A 359 -25.30 35.94 0.90
N GLY A 360 -25.16 34.68 1.34
CA GLY A 360 -25.94 33.57 0.76
C GLY A 360 -25.49 32.14 1.09
N GLN A 361 -26.02 31.63 2.20
CA GLN A 361 -26.29 30.23 2.59
C GLN A 361 -25.74 29.08 1.70
N TYR A 362 -24.84 28.27 2.28
CA TYR A 362 -24.74 26.85 1.99
C TYR A 362 -25.18 26.04 3.22
N SER A 363 -26.11 25.14 2.97
CA SER A 363 -26.87 24.33 3.92
C SER A 363 -26.02 23.32 4.70
N GLU A 364 -26.13 23.41 6.02
CA GLU A 364 -26.21 22.34 7.03
C GLU A 364 -25.39 21.05 6.80
N PHE A 365 -24.17 21.05 7.37
CA PHE A 365 -23.44 19.85 7.76
C PHE A 365 -23.89 19.46 9.18
N TRP A 366 -24.41 18.23 9.35
CA TRP A 366 -24.83 17.71 10.65
C TRP A 366 -23.61 17.55 11.59
N ASN A 367 -23.57 18.38 12.63
CA ASN A 367 -23.02 18.04 13.94
C ASN A 367 -24.20 17.85 14.90
N ARG A 368 -24.24 16.72 15.61
CA ARG A 368 -24.85 16.68 16.94
C ARG A 368 -24.11 15.67 17.80
N ASP A 369 -23.25 16.22 18.65
CA ASP A 369 -22.89 15.64 19.93
C ASP A 369 -24.16 15.63 20.81
N ASP A 370 -24.43 14.52 21.48
CA ASP A 370 -25.21 14.53 22.72
C ASP A 370 -24.29 13.95 23.80
N GLU A 371 -23.78 14.84 24.65
CA GLU A 371 -23.14 14.51 25.93
C GLU A 371 -24.19 13.91 26.87
N ALA A 372 -23.88 12.75 27.47
CA ALA A 372 -24.46 12.34 28.73
C ALA A 372 -23.32 11.96 29.67
N SER A 373 -23.15 12.77 30.70
CA SER A 373 -22.30 12.56 31.86
C SER A 373 -22.79 11.36 32.69
N GLY A 374 -21.86 10.55 33.20
CA GLY A 374 -22.19 9.50 34.17
C GLY A 374 -21.09 8.46 34.40
N SER A 375 -20.38 8.62 35.52
CA SER A 375 -19.74 7.63 36.39
C SER A 375 -18.66 6.67 35.88
N GLU A 376 -17.54 6.70 36.60
CA GLU A 376 -16.59 5.60 36.78
C GLU A 376 -17.32 4.30 37.15
N GLU A 377 -17.12 3.22 36.39
CA GLU A 377 -16.82 1.85 36.86
C GLU A 377 -16.82 0.86 35.67
N ASP A 378 -15.97 -0.16 35.82
CA ASP A 378 -15.90 -1.44 35.11
C ASP A 378 -15.32 -1.54 33.67
N ILE A 379 -14.03 -1.89 33.67
CA ILE A 379 -13.34 -2.68 32.64
C ILE A 379 -14.17 -3.93 32.34
N SER A 380 -14.78 -3.99 31.15
CA SER A 380 -15.31 -5.23 30.58
C SER A 380 -14.72 -5.48 29.19
N ASP A 381 -14.19 -6.68 29.03
CA ASP A 381 -13.60 -7.25 27.83
C ASP A 381 -14.56 -7.15 26.63
N CYS A 382 -14.12 -6.47 25.55
CA CYS A 382 -14.75 -6.56 24.25
C CYS A 382 -13.79 -7.12 23.21
N ASP A 383 -14.12 -8.34 22.77
CA ASP A 383 -13.45 -9.20 21.80
C ASP A 383 -13.19 -8.50 20.45
N GLY A 384 -11.96 -8.05 20.25
CA GLY A 384 -11.38 -7.84 18.92
C GLY A 384 -10.79 -9.17 18.41
N ASN A 385 -11.22 -9.63 17.22
CA ASN A 385 -10.71 -10.82 16.54
C ASN A 385 -9.18 -10.79 16.37
N ILE A 386 -8.47 -11.38 17.34
CA ILE A 386 -7.05 -11.71 17.25
C ILE A 386 -6.95 -12.97 16.38
N ASN A 387 -6.68 -12.77 15.09
CA ASN A 387 -6.56 -13.86 14.13
C ASN A 387 -5.29 -14.68 14.42
N LEU A 388 -5.49 -15.89 14.95
CA LEU A 388 -4.53 -16.99 14.93
C LEU A 388 -4.89 -17.88 13.75
N VAL A 389 -3.96 -18.07 12.81
CA VAL A 389 -4.15 -18.95 11.65
C VAL A 389 -3.27 -20.19 11.84
N ILE A 390 -3.88 -21.37 11.72
CA ILE A 390 -3.21 -22.67 11.82
C ILE A 390 -3.01 -23.20 10.40
N ILE A 391 -1.78 -23.61 10.07
CA ILE A 391 -1.54 -24.55 8.99
C ILE A 391 -0.97 -25.83 9.62
N SER A 392 -1.80 -26.86 9.71
CA SER A 392 -1.38 -28.21 10.05
C SER A 392 -1.32 -29.03 8.77
N ARG A 393 -0.12 -29.55 8.47
CA ARG A 393 0.30 -30.42 7.35
C ARG A 393 0.89 -29.69 6.13
N CYS A 394 2.16 -29.99 5.85
CA CYS A 394 2.60 -30.41 4.51
C CYS A 394 2.74 -31.93 4.56
#